data_AF-A0AA38G912-F1
#
_entry.id   AF-A0AA38G912-F1
#
_cell.length_a   1.000
_cell.length_b   1.000
_cell.length_c   1.000
_cell.angle_alpha   90.00
_cell.angle_beta   90.00
_cell.angle_gamma   90.00
#
_symmetry.space_group_name_H-M   'P 1'
#
loop_
_entity.id
_entity.type
_entity.pdbx_description
1 polymer ?
#
loop_
_entity_poly.entity_id
_entity_poly.type
_entity_poly.pdbx_seq_one_letter_code
_entity_poly.pdbx_strand_id
1 'polypeptide(L)'
;NTGEKERIWESEKETYYQAVAALMSDRCDGDMDLDKLKILFSKESKTENPQYFLQTWPDKRVCQITNFPHPYPQLYKLQKEMIRYSRKDGVQLTATLYLPPGYDASKDGPLPMLVWSYPGEFKSKDAAGQVRGSPNEFAGIGSTSPLLWLARG
;
A
#
# COMPACT_ATOMS: atom_id res chain seq x y z
N ASN A 1 -13.76 32.53 14.00
CA ASN A 1 -12.97 31.29 13.94
C ASN A 1 -13.19 30.52 15.22
N THR A 2 -14.10 29.53 15.23
CA THR A 2 -14.43 28.73 16.43
C THR A 2 -13.34 27.71 16.76
N GLY A 3 -12.38 27.47 15.85
CA GLY A 3 -11.32 26.47 16.01
C GLY A 3 -11.82 25.02 15.86
N GLU A 4 -13.10 24.84 15.55
CA GLU A 4 -13.70 23.54 15.26
C GLU A 4 -13.10 22.94 13.99
N LYS A 5 -12.85 21.63 14.04
CA LYS A 5 -12.27 20.86 12.95
C LYS A 5 -13.24 19.77 12.54
N GLU A 6 -13.44 19.61 11.25
CA GLU A 6 -14.23 18.53 10.66
C GLU A 6 -13.32 17.64 9.80
N ARG A 7 -13.54 16.32 9.84
CA ARG A 7 -12.90 15.39 8.93
C ARG A 7 -13.68 15.34 7.61
N ILE A 8 -13.07 15.81 6.54
CA ILE A 8 -13.70 15.85 5.21
C ILE A 8 -13.39 14.64 4.34
N TRP A 9 -12.34 13.88 4.64
CA TRP A 9 -11.90 12.70 3.90
C TRP A 9 -11.23 11.67 4.82
N GLU A 10 -11.45 10.39 4.56
CA GLU A 10 -10.82 9.25 5.22
C GLU A 10 -10.68 8.10 4.23
N SER A 11 -9.61 7.32 4.34
CA SER A 11 -9.39 6.18 3.47
C SER A 11 -10.20 4.94 3.87
N GLU A 12 -10.60 4.13 2.88
CA GLU A 12 -11.23 2.82 3.06
C GLU A 12 -10.18 1.74 3.41
N LYS A 13 -9.52 1.91 4.55
CA LYS A 13 -8.32 1.14 4.95
C LYS A 13 -8.49 -0.37 5.05
N GLU A 14 -9.72 -0.87 5.21
CA GLU A 14 -10.00 -2.31 5.37
C GLU A 14 -9.71 -3.08 4.08
N THR A 15 -10.01 -2.50 2.91
CA THR A 15 -9.89 -3.16 1.61
C THR A 15 -8.80 -2.55 0.73
N TYR A 16 -8.59 -1.24 0.86
CA TYR A 16 -7.72 -0.51 -0.04
C TYR A 16 -6.65 0.24 0.72
N TYR A 17 -5.49 0.40 0.08
CA TYR A 17 -4.58 1.46 0.43
C TYR A 17 -4.89 2.67 -0.45
N GLN A 18 -5.10 3.83 0.19
CA GLN A 18 -5.35 5.09 -0.49
C GLN A 18 -4.40 6.16 0.02
N ALA A 19 -3.80 6.90 -0.90
CA ALA A 19 -2.89 8.00 -0.58
C ALA A 19 -3.29 9.25 -1.37
N VAL A 20 -3.33 10.39 -0.69
CA VAL A 20 -3.57 11.68 -1.34
C VAL A 20 -2.33 12.07 -2.13
N ALA A 21 -2.47 12.20 -3.44
CA ALA A 21 -1.40 12.61 -4.34
C ALA A 21 -1.36 14.14 -4.51
N ALA A 22 -2.53 14.79 -4.54
CA ALA A 22 -2.62 16.25 -4.61
C ALA A 22 -3.92 16.77 -4.00
N LEU A 23 -3.83 17.99 -3.45
CA LEU A 23 -4.94 18.80 -2.95
C LEU A 23 -5.00 20.07 -3.80
N MET A 24 -6.14 20.36 -4.39
CA MET A 24 -6.30 21.43 -5.36
C MET A 24 -7.57 22.24 -5.07
N SER A 25 -7.53 23.54 -5.36
CA SER A 25 -8.70 24.40 -5.41
C SER A 25 -8.53 25.32 -6.60
N ASP A 26 -9.59 25.57 -7.38
CA ASP A 26 -9.53 26.36 -8.63
C ASP A 26 -9.22 27.86 -8.40
N ARG A 27 -8.80 28.25 -7.19
CA ARG A 27 -8.43 29.62 -6.81
C ARG A 27 -6.91 29.70 -6.61
N CYS A 28 -6.27 30.64 -7.29
CA CYS A 28 -4.81 30.82 -7.22
C CYS A 28 -4.36 31.77 -6.09
N ASP A 29 -5.26 32.62 -5.57
CA ASP A 29 -4.95 33.61 -4.55
C ASP A 29 -5.96 33.54 -3.39
N GLY A 30 -5.46 33.25 -2.18
CA GLY A 30 -6.23 33.23 -0.93
C GLY A 30 -6.40 31.84 -0.30
N ASP A 31 -7.27 31.77 0.72
CA ASP A 31 -7.58 30.51 1.42
C ASP A 31 -8.29 29.50 0.50
N MET A 32 -8.03 28.21 0.74
CA MET A 32 -8.69 27.12 0.04
C MET A 32 -10.20 27.09 0.33
N ASP A 33 -11.01 27.16 -0.72
CA ASP A 33 -12.47 27.05 -0.66
C ASP A 33 -12.89 25.57 -0.71
N LEU A 34 -13.65 25.12 0.30
CA LEU A 34 -14.09 23.72 0.42
C LEU A 34 -15.04 23.34 -0.72
N ASP A 35 -15.90 24.25 -1.17
CA ASP A 35 -16.89 23.97 -2.24
C ASP A 35 -16.23 23.80 -3.61
N LYS A 36 -14.95 24.19 -3.73
CA LYS A 36 -14.12 24.04 -4.93
C LYS A 36 -12.99 23.05 -4.76
N LEU A 37 -12.99 22.31 -3.65
CA LEU A 37 -11.93 21.38 -3.33
C LEU A 37 -11.94 20.21 -4.32
N LYS A 38 -10.73 19.85 -4.76
CA LYS A 38 -10.47 18.64 -5.54
C LYS A 38 -9.32 17.87 -4.89
N ILE A 39 -9.53 16.58 -4.67
CA ILE A 39 -8.51 15.67 -4.16
C ILE A 39 -8.20 14.66 -5.25
N LEU A 40 -6.93 14.62 -5.67
CA LEU A 40 -6.39 13.51 -6.44
C LEU A 40 -5.82 12.51 -5.44
N PHE A 41 -6.32 11.27 -5.47
CA PHE A 41 -5.79 10.20 -4.64
C PHE A 41 -5.52 8.95 -5.47
N SER A 42 -4.52 8.18 -5.06
CA SER A 42 -4.32 6.82 -5.55
C SER A 42 -5.16 5.86 -4.71
N LYS A 43 -5.62 4.78 -5.33
CA LYS A 43 -6.28 3.64 -4.69
C LYS A 43 -5.68 2.37 -5.27
N GLU A 44 -5.27 1.48 -4.38
CA GLU A 44 -4.70 0.17 -4.73
C GLU A 44 -5.11 -0.89 -3.71
N SER A 45 -4.89 -2.15 -4.06
CA SER A 45 -5.09 -3.29 -3.17
C SER A 45 -3.94 -4.28 -3.29
N LYS A 46 -4.01 -5.40 -2.56
CA LYS A 46 -3.04 -6.50 -2.69
C LYS A 46 -2.90 -7.02 -4.11
N THR A 47 -3.97 -6.94 -4.91
CA THR A 47 -4.06 -7.54 -6.25
C THR A 47 -4.33 -6.52 -7.37
N GLU A 48 -4.68 -5.29 -7.03
CA GLU A 48 -4.95 -4.22 -7.99
C GLU A 48 -3.84 -3.16 -7.90
N ASN A 49 -3.18 -2.90 -9.03
CA ASN A 49 -2.15 -1.88 -9.13
C ASN A 49 -2.75 -0.47 -8.93
N PRO A 50 -1.92 0.53 -8.53
CA PRO A 50 -2.37 1.89 -8.34
C PRO A 50 -3.22 2.43 -9.49
N GLN A 51 -4.43 2.89 -9.15
CA GLN A 51 -5.27 3.69 -10.02
C GLN A 51 -5.51 5.06 -9.37
N TYR A 52 -5.67 6.09 -10.18
CA TYR A 52 -5.89 7.45 -9.71
C TYR A 52 -7.35 7.87 -9.85
N PHE A 53 -7.83 8.55 -8.82
CA PHE A 53 -9.20 9.03 -8.70
C PHE A 53 -9.21 10.50 -8.32
N LEU A 54 -10.15 11.25 -8.90
CA LEU A 54 -10.44 12.63 -8.54
C LEU A 54 -11.73 12.66 -7.73
N GLN A 55 -11.68 13.20 -6.52
CA GLN A 55 -12.86 13.52 -5.73
C GLN A 55 -13.08 15.02 -5.70
N THR A 56 -14.30 15.46 -6.00
CA THR A 56 -14.66 16.89 -6.11
C THR A 56 -15.79 17.27 -5.17
N TRP A 57 -15.66 18.41 -4.52
CA TRP A 57 -16.69 19.03 -3.68
C TRP A 57 -17.61 19.95 -4.50
N PRO A 58 -18.80 20.30 -3.97
CA PRO A 58 -19.36 19.88 -2.66
C PRO A 58 -19.95 18.46 -2.65
N ASP A 59 -20.27 17.93 -3.84
CA ASP A 59 -20.99 16.67 -4.05
C ASP A 59 -20.24 15.41 -3.56
N LYS A 60 -18.93 15.55 -3.28
CA LYS A 60 -17.99 14.44 -3.00
C LYS A 60 -17.99 13.38 -4.10
N ARG A 61 -18.26 13.78 -5.35
CA ARG A 61 -18.26 12.89 -6.51
C ARG A 61 -16.87 12.35 -6.76
N VAL A 62 -16.74 11.04 -6.94
CA VAL A 62 -15.48 10.36 -7.27
C VAL A 62 -15.49 9.95 -8.74
N CYS A 63 -14.42 10.29 -9.46
CA CYS A 63 -14.20 9.92 -10.85
C CYS A 63 -12.85 9.19 -10.98
N GLN A 64 -12.83 8.02 -11.62
CA GLN A 64 -11.60 7.31 -11.94
C GLN A 64 -10.92 7.96 -13.16
N ILE A 65 -9.66 8.36 -13.01
CA ILE A 65 -8.89 9.03 -14.07
C ILE A 65 -8.08 8.02 -14.89
N THR A 66 -7.63 6.94 -14.27
CA THR A 66 -6.76 5.94 -14.91
C THR A 66 -7.39 4.57 -14.91
N ASN A 67 -7.13 3.79 -15.95
CA ASN A 67 -7.47 2.37 -16.01
C ASN A 67 -6.25 1.58 -16.52
N PHE A 68 -5.18 1.59 -15.73
CA PHE A 68 -3.96 0.89 -16.11
C PHE A 68 -4.15 -0.62 -16.02
N PRO A 69 -3.73 -1.39 -17.05
CA PRO A 69 -3.75 -2.84 -16.97
C PRO A 69 -2.80 -3.33 -15.87
N HIS A 70 -3.09 -4.51 -15.32
CA HIS A 70 -2.20 -5.11 -14.34
C HIS A 70 -0.81 -5.34 -14.95
N PRO A 71 0.28 -4.83 -14.34
CA PRO A 71 1.61 -4.87 -14.95
C PRO A 71 2.18 -6.30 -15.07
N TYR A 72 1.73 -7.20 -14.19
CA TYR A 72 2.20 -8.60 -14.13
C TYR A 72 1.02 -9.58 -14.05
N PRO A 73 0.21 -9.77 -15.12
CA PRO A 73 -1.03 -10.55 -15.05
C PRO A 73 -0.87 -11.97 -14.48
N GLN A 74 0.29 -12.59 -14.73
CA GLN A 74 0.65 -13.91 -14.20
C GLN A 74 0.81 -13.93 -12.67
N LEU A 75 1.10 -12.79 -12.05
CA LEU A 75 1.25 -12.63 -10.60
C LEU A 75 -0.01 -12.09 -9.92
N TYR A 76 -1.13 -11.96 -10.63
CA TYR A 76 -2.38 -11.44 -10.07
C TYR A 76 -2.84 -12.20 -8.80
N LYS A 77 -2.57 -13.51 -8.73
CA LYS A 77 -2.89 -14.37 -7.58
C LYS A 77 -1.71 -14.59 -6.62
N LEU A 78 -0.70 -13.73 -6.67
CA LEU A 78 0.42 -13.76 -5.73
C LEU A 78 -0.13 -13.62 -4.31
N GLN A 79 0.33 -14.48 -3.40
CA GLN A 79 -0.06 -14.37 -2.00
C GLN A 79 0.94 -13.45 -1.28
N LYS A 80 0.42 -12.40 -0.62
CA LYS A 80 1.19 -11.44 0.18
C LYS A 80 0.66 -11.46 1.61
N GLU A 81 1.53 -11.80 2.55
CA GLU A 81 1.19 -11.85 3.97
C GLU A 81 2.24 -11.12 4.81
N MET A 82 1.79 -10.36 5.81
CA MET A 82 2.69 -9.81 6.82
C MET A 82 2.79 -10.80 7.98
N ILE A 83 3.97 -11.38 8.16
CA ILE A 83 4.26 -12.32 9.25
C ILE A 83 4.96 -11.61 10.40
N ARG A 84 4.73 -12.10 11.62
CA ARG A 84 5.41 -11.63 12.84
C ARG A 84 6.23 -12.77 13.43
N TYR A 85 7.46 -12.48 13.86
CA TYR A 85 8.34 -13.48 14.46
C TYR A 85 9.24 -12.85 15.52
N SER A 86 9.70 -13.66 16.47
CA SER A 86 10.56 -13.22 17.56
C SER A 86 12.00 -13.64 17.30
N ARG A 87 12.93 -12.69 17.36
CA ARG A 87 14.36 -12.97 17.34
C ARG A 87 14.80 -13.50 18.72
N LYS A 88 15.87 -14.29 18.76
CA LYS A 88 16.38 -14.93 19.99
C LYS A 88 16.67 -13.96 21.15
N ASP A 89 16.91 -12.68 20.86
CA ASP A 89 17.17 -11.60 21.83
C ASP A 89 15.89 -10.86 22.30
N GLY A 90 14.71 -11.41 21.98
CA GLY A 90 13.41 -10.90 22.39
C GLY A 90 12.89 -9.73 21.56
N VAL A 91 13.57 -9.36 20.47
CA VAL A 91 13.05 -8.34 19.54
C VAL A 91 11.95 -8.94 18.68
N GLN A 92 10.78 -8.31 18.69
CA GLN A 92 9.69 -8.66 17.79
C GLN A 92 9.94 -8.01 16.42
N LEU A 93 9.89 -8.82 15.37
CA LEU A 93 10.14 -8.40 14.00
C LEU A 93 8.93 -8.74 13.14
N THR A 94 8.82 -8.01 12.02
CA THR A 94 7.85 -8.31 10.97
C THR A 94 8.56 -8.47 9.64
N ALA A 95 7.99 -9.31 8.78
CA ALA A 95 8.43 -9.45 7.40
C ALA A 95 7.19 -9.57 6.50
N THR A 96 7.36 -9.23 5.23
CA THR A 96 6.34 -9.54 4.22
C THR A 96 6.76 -10.82 3.50
N LEU A 97 5.96 -11.87 3.66
CA LEU A 97 6.09 -13.12 2.94
C LEU A 97 5.34 -13.02 1.62
N TYR A 98 6.01 -13.41 0.54
CA TYR A 98 5.43 -13.53 -0.78
C TYR A 98 5.52 -15.00 -1.22
N LEU A 99 4.40 -15.57 -1.66
CA LEU A 99 4.33 -16.94 -2.18
C LEU A 99 3.85 -16.93 -3.62
N PRO A 100 4.42 -17.79 -4.50
CA PRO A 100 4.00 -17.89 -5.89
C PRO A 100 2.49 -18.13 -6.02
N PRO A 101 1.87 -17.65 -7.12
CA PRO A 101 0.47 -17.95 -7.42
C PRO A 101 0.18 -19.45 -7.37
N GLY A 102 -0.85 -19.84 -6.61
CA GLY A 102 -1.31 -21.23 -6.53
C GLY A 102 -0.55 -22.16 -5.58
N TYR A 103 0.51 -21.68 -4.90
CA TYR A 103 1.23 -22.49 -3.91
C TYR A 103 0.34 -22.88 -2.72
N ASP A 104 0.41 -24.17 -2.35
CA ASP A 104 -0.27 -24.78 -1.22
C ASP A 104 0.76 -25.57 -0.37
N ALA A 105 1.10 -25.02 0.80
CA ALA A 105 2.09 -25.61 1.69
C ALA A 105 1.78 -27.06 2.12
N SER A 106 0.50 -27.47 2.11
CA SER A 106 0.10 -28.83 2.48
C SER A 106 0.37 -29.85 1.37
N LYS A 107 0.42 -29.41 0.11
CA LYS A 107 0.60 -30.26 -1.07
C LYS A 107 2.01 -30.18 -1.64
N ASP A 108 2.56 -28.97 -1.68
CA ASP A 108 3.78 -28.66 -2.44
C ASP A 108 5.05 -28.76 -1.58
N GLY A 109 4.91 -28.72 -0.24
CA GLY A 109 6.05 -28.74 0.66
C GLY A 109 6.90 -27.46 0.59
N PRO A 110 8.09 -27.42 1.23
CA PRO A 110 8.89 -26.21 1.34
C PRO A 110 9.50 -25.78 0.01
N LEU A 111 9.49 -24.47 -0.26
CA LEU A 111 10.16 -23.84 -1.40
C LEU A 111 11.55 -23.29 -1.02
N PRO A 112 12.49 -23.20 -1.98
CA PRO A 112 13.67 -22.35 -1.82
C PRO A 112 13.26 -20.92 -1.47
N MET A 113 13.92 -20.34 -0.46
CA MET A 113 13.58 -19.01 0.07
C MET A 113 14.71 -18.01 -0.16
N LEU A 114 14.34 -16.85 -0.72
CA LEU A 114 15.18 -15.67 -0.74
C LEU A 114 14.74 -14.71 0.37
N VAL A 115 15.65 -14.39 1.29
CA VAL A 115 15.41 -13.38 2.32
C VAL A 115 16.10 -12.09 1.90
N TRP A 116 15.32 -11.02 1.76
CA TRP A 116 15.83 -9.68 1.51
C TRP A 116 15.57 -8.80 2.72
N SER A 117 16.64 -8.26 3.30
CA SER A 117 16.57 -7.29 4.39
C SER A 117 17.45 -6.11 4.05
N TYR A 118 16.90 -4.89 4.11
CA TYR A 118 17.71 -3.69 4.14
C TYR A 118 17.90 -3.28 5.61
N PRO A 119 19.15 -3.12 6.10
CA PRO A 119 19.39 -2.82 7.50
C PRO A 119 18.90 -1.40 7.83
N GLY A 120 17.83 -1.32 8.60
CA GLY A 120 17.45 -0.10 9.31
C GLY A 120 18.08 -0.11 10.70
N GLU A 121 18.80 0.95 11.05
CA GLU A 121 19.28 1.15 12.42
C GLU A 121 18.18 1.81 13.26
N PHE A 122 17.84 1.18 14.38
CA PHE A 122 16.85 1.69 15.32
C PHE A 122 17.49 1.93 16.68
N LYS A 123 17.15 3.07 17.31
CA LYS A 123 17.68 3.45 18.62
C LYS A 123 17.03 2.68 19.79
N SER A 124 15.97 1.92 19.55
CA SER A 124 15.28 1.11 20.56
C SER A 124 14.60 -0.12 19.95
N LYS A 125 14.32 -1.14 20.80
CA LYS A 125 13.57 -2.34 20.40
C LYS A 125 12.14 -2.01 19.94
N ASP A 126 11.47 -1.07 20.61
CA ASP A 126 10.12 -0.64 20.26
C ASP A 126 10.07 0.03 18.89
N ALA A 127 11.08 0.84 18.56
CA ALA A 127 11.20 1.46 17.24
C ALA A 127 11.44 0.41 16.14
N ALA A 128 12.25 -0.63 16.43
CA ALA A 128 12.49 -1.74 15.51
C ALA A 128 11.25 -2.61 15.28
N GLY A 129 10.35 -2.70 16.27
CA GLY A 129 9.11 -3.47 16.18
C GLY A 129 7.95 -2.74 15.51
N GLN A 130 8.11 -1.46 15.15
CA GLN A 130 7.04 -0.69 14.54
C GLN A 130 6.71 -1.23 13.14
N VAL A 131 5.48 -1.70 12.96
CA VAL A 131 4.95 -2.03 11.63
C VAL A 131 4.70 -0.75 10.86
N ARG A 132 5.33 -0.63 9.68
CA ARG A 132 5.07 0.43 8.70
C ARG A 132 4.45 -0.18 7.46
N GLY A 133 3.59 0.59 6.79
CA GLY A 133 2.91 0.19 5.56
C GLY A 133 1.48 -0.34 5.78
N SER A 134 0.78 -0.56 4.67
CA SER A 134 -0.58 -1.10 4.65
C SER A 134 -0.57 -2.56 4.21
N PRO A 135 -1.37 -3.45 4.82
CA PRO A 135 -1.55 -4.80 4.29
C PRO A 135 -2.14 -4.79 2.87
N ASN A 136 -2.81 -3.70 2.48
CA ASN A 136 -3.46 -3.54 1.17
C ASN A 136 -2.57 -2.86 0.13
N GLU A 137 -1.30 -2.57 0.45
CA GLU A 137 -0.36 -1.98 -0.50
C GLU A 137 -0.05 -2.97 -1.65
N PHE A 138 -0.02 -2.50 -2.89
CA PHE A 138 0.26 -3.33 -4.06
C PHE A 138 1.73 -3.75 -4.09
N ALA A 139 2.01 -4.96 -4.57
CA ALA A 139 3.39 -5.45 -4.69
C ALA A 139 4.06 -4.93 -5.98
N GLY A 140 4.50 -3.66 -5.96
CA GLY A 140 5.25 -3.07 -7.07
C GLY A 140 6.60 -3.79 -7.30
N ILE A 141 6.75 -4.46 -8.44
CA ILE A 141 8.00 -5.16 -8.80
C ILE A 141 8.84 -4.24 -9.68
N GLY A 142 9.91 -3.67 -9.12
CA GLY A 142 10.93 -2.96 -9.90
C GLY A 142 11.95 -3.92 -10.55
N SER A 143 12.77 -3.40 -11.47
CA SER A 143 13.81 -4.16 -12.17
C SER A 143 14.88 -4.78 -11.25
N THR A 144 15.07 -4.22 -10.06
CA THR A 144 16.01 -4.71 -9.03
C THR A 144 15.32 -5.49 -7.92
N SER A 145 14.00 -5.71 -8.02
CA SER A 145 13.23 -6.36 -6.97
C SER A 145 13.49 -7.87 -6.94
N PRO A 146 13.73 -8.46 -5.76
CA PRO A 146 13.80 -9.92 -5.63
C PRO A 146 12.47 -10.61 -5.95
N LEU A 147 11.36 -9.86 -5.97
CA LEU A 147 10.05 -10.39 -6.33
C LEU A 147 9.98 -10.90 -7.77
N LEU A 148 10.93 -10.54 -8.64
CA LEU A 148 11.05 -11.10 -9.98
C LEU A 148 11.20 -12.63 -9.99
N TRP A 149 11.74 -13.22 -8.92
CA TRP A 149 11.88 -14.68 -8.81
C TRP A 149 10.55 -15.40 -8.62
N LEU A 150 9.51 -14.73 -8.12
CA LEU A 150 8.16 -15.32 -7.98
C LEU A 150 7.52 -15.65 -9.33
N ALA A 151 7.95 -14.99 -10.40
CA ALA A 151 7.51 -15.27 -11.76
C ALA A 151 8.29 -16.42 -12.42
N ARG A 152 9.37 -16.92 -11.80
CA ARG A 152 10.30 -17.88 -12.43
C ARG A 152 10.08 -19.35 -12.02
N GLY A 153 9.28 -19.62 -10.99
CA GLY A 153 9.01 -20.97 -10.50
C GLY A 153 10.16 -21.51 -9.66
#